data_AF-A0A1W9ULI3-F1
#
_entry.id   AF-A0A1W9ULI3-F1
#
_cell.length_a   1.000
_cell.length_b   1.000
_cell.length_c   1.000
_cell.angle_alpha   90.00
_cell.angle_beta   90.00
_cell.angle_gamma   90.00
#
_symmetry.space_group_name_H-M   'P 1'
#
loop_
_entity.id
_entity.type
_entity.pdbx_description
1 polymer ?
#
loop_
_entity_poly.entity_id
_entity_poly.type
_entity_poly.pdbx_seq_one_letter_code
_entity_poly.pdbx_strand_id
1 'polypeptide(L)' 'MHLDQGYRIDLLVERKVIVELKVVERIAPVHEAQVLSYLRFSGCKIGLLLNFNVKLLKDGIRRFIM' A
#
# COMPACT_ATOMS: atom_id res chain seq x y z
N MET A 1 2.47 -16.22 5.66
CA MET A 1 1.32 -15.67 4.91
C MET A 1 1.28 -16.36 3.56
N HIS A 2 0.29 -17.20 3.34
CA HIS A 2 -0.06 -17.65 1.99
C HIS A 2 -1.20 -16.72 1.56
N LEU A 3 -0.86 -15.70 0.78
CA LEU A 3 -1.88 -14.92 0.08
C LEU A 3 -2.09 -15.62 -1.26
N ASP A 4 -3.30 -16.09 -1.49
CA ASP A 4 -3.70 -16.72 -2.75
C ASP A 4 -3.28 -15.86 -3.94
N GLN A 5 -2.99 -16.52 -5.07
CA GLN A 5 -2.25 -16.09 -6.28
C GLN A 5 -2.43 -14.67 -6.86
N GLY A 6 -3.24 -13.77 -6.29
CA GLY A 6 -3.42 -12.38 -6.71
C GLY A 6 -2.94 -11.30 -5.75
N TYR A 7 -2.54 -11.63 -4.51
CA TYR A 7 -2.26 -10.62 -3.48
C TYR A 7 -0.80 -10.65 -3.01
N ARG A 8 0.10 -10.14 -3.85
CA ARG A 8 1.51 -9.93 -3.49
C ARG A 8 1.68 -8.49 -3.00
N ILE A 9 2.29 -8.34 -1.82
CA ILE A 9 2.74 -7.03 -1.33
C ILE A 9 3.96 -6.61 -2.15
N ASP A 10 3.97 -5.38 -2.66
CA ASP A 10 5.12 -4.87 -3.41
C ASP A 10 6.38 -4.82 -2.52
N LEU A 11 6.29 -4.20 -1.34
CA LEU A 11 7.39 -4.15 -0.37
C LEU A 11 6.89 -4.31 1.07
N LEU A 12 7.61 -5.13 1.84
CA LEU A 12 7.44 -5.27 3.29
C LEU A 12 8.76 -4.90 3.98
N VAL A 13 8.82 -3.72 4.61
CA VAL A 13 10.03 -3.20 5.24
C VAL A 13 10.06 -3.63 6.70
N GLU A 14 11.12 -4.34 7.10
CA GLU A 14 11.36 -4.85 8.46
C GLU A 14 10.18 -5.61 9.11
N ARG A 15 9.23 -6.13 8.33
CA ARG A 15 7.95 -6.67 8.84
C ARG A 15 7.15 -5.67 9.69
N LYS A 16 7.30 -4.37 9.44
CA LYS A 16 6.63 -3.28 10.17
C LYS A 16 5.85 -2.33 9.28
N VAL A 17 6.29 -2.15 8.03
CA VAL A 17 5.70 -1.20 7.09
C VAL A 17 5.39 -1.90 5.78
N ILE A 18 4.14 -1.78 5.34
CA ILE A 18 3.70 -2.20 4.01
C ILE A 18 3.80 -1.01 3.06
N VAL A 19 4.37 -1.22 1.88
CA VAL A 19 4.38 -0.23 0.80
C VAL A 19 3.75 -0.84 -0.45
N GLU A 20 2.80 -0.12 -1.03
CA GLU A 20 2.15 -0.41 -2.29
C GLU A 20 2.44 0.70 -3.30
N LEU A 21 2.80 0.32 -4.51
CA LEU A 21 3.17 1.22 -5.59
C LEU A 21 2.05 1.28 -6.63
N LYS A 22 1.79 2.47 -7.17
CA LYS A 22 0.83 2.69 -8.26
C LYS A 22 1.36 3.74 -9.24
N VAL A 23 0.92 3.65 -10.49
CA VAL A 23 1.14 4.65 -11.54
C VAL A 23 -0.20 4.89 -12.23
N VAL A 24 -1.08 5.64 -11.59
CA VAL A 24 -2.48 5.82 -12.03
C VAL A 24 -2.90 7.29 -12.00
N GLU A 25 -3.81 7.70 -12.88
CA GLU A 25 -4.33 9.08 -12.90
C GLU A 25 -5.00 9.45 -11.56
N ARG A 26 -5.76 8.53 -10.96
CA ARG A 26 -6.43 8.72 -9.68
C ARG A 26 -6.34 7.47 -8.82
N ILE A 27 -6.12 7.65 -7.52
CA ILE A 27 -6.25 6.57 -6.55
C ILE A 27 -7.74 6.26 -6.35
N ALA A 28 -8.15 5.06 -6.78
CA ALA A 28 -9.48 4.53 -6.53
C ALA A 28 -9.58 3.89 -5.13
N PRO A 29 -10.79 3.81 -4.52
CA PRO A 29 -11.00 3.20 -3.20
C PRO A 29 -10.46 1.77 -3.06
N VAL A 30 -10.46 0.99 -4.16
CA VAL A 30 -9.93 -0.38 -4.18
C VAL A 30 -8.42 -0.44 -3.84
N HIS A 31 -7.65 0.57 -4.23
CA HIS A 31 -6.22 0.63 -3.92
C HIS A 31 -5.98 0.83 -2.41
N GLU A 32 -6.83 1.60 -1.75
CA GLU A 32 -6.76 1.79 -0.29
C GLU A 32 -7.22 0.55 0.45
N ALA A 33 -8.33 -0.05 0.00
CA ALA A 33 -8.85 -1.29 0.57
C ALA A 33 -7.83 -2.43 0.52
N GLN A 34 -7.00 -2.47 -0.53
CA GLN A 34 -5.88 -3.40 -0.64
C GLN A 34 -4.85 -3.19 0.48
N VAL A 35 -4.37 -1.96 0.69
CA VAL A 35 -3.41 -1.64 1.77
C VAL A 35 -3.98 -1.97 3.14
N LEU A 36 -5.24 -1.60 3.41
CA LEU A 36 -5.92 -1.91 4.67
C LEU A 36 -6.06 -3.42 4.91
N SER A 37 -6.31 -4.19 3.84
CA SER A 37 -6.37 -5.65 3.93
C SER A 37 -5.02 -6.22 4.32
N TYR A 38 -3.92 -5.74 3.71
CA TYR A 38 -2.58 -6.15 4.08
C TYR A 38 -2.20 -5.78 5.52
N LEU A 39 -2.57 -4.59 5.99
CA LEU A 39 -2.34 -4.19 7.38
C LEU A 39 -3.04 -5.15 8.36
N ARG A 40 -4.32 -5.45 8.11
CA ARG A 40 -5.10 -6.40 8.94
C ARG A 40 -4.49 -7.79 8.98
N PHE A 41 -4.08 -8.33 7.82
CA PHE A 41 -3.54 -9.68 7.77
C PHE A 41 -2.11 -9.77 8.32
N SER A 42 -1.29 -8.73 8.12
CA SER A 42 0.13 -8.73 8.53
C SER A 42 0.36 -8.36 9.98
N GLY A 43 -0.61 -7.69 10.62
CA GLY A 43 -0.41 -7.06 11.92
C GLY A 43 0.52 -5.84 11.88
N CYS A 44 0.93 -5.38 10.70
CA CYS A 44 1.67 -4.13 10.55
C CYS A 44 0.73 -2.94 10.84
N LYS A 45 1.27 -1.92 11.50
CA LYS A 45 0.50 -0.71 11.88
C LYS A 45 0.58 0.41 10.85
N ILE A 46 1.54 0.35 9.93
CA ILE A 46 1.82 1.43 8.97
C ILE A 46 1.74 0.89 7.55
N GLY A 47 0.91 1.53 6.74
CA GLY A 47 0.83 1.30 5.30
C GLY A 47 1.12 2.58 4.52
N LEU A 48 1.84 2.45 3.40
CA LEU A 48 2.13 3.54 2.47
C LEU A 48 1.62 3.15 1.08
N LEU A 49 0.76 3.98 0.50
CA LEU A 49 0.37 3.90 -0.90
C LEU A 49 1.06 5.03 -1.66
N LEU A 50 1.95 4.69 -2.58
CA LEU A 50 2.76 5.63 -3.34
C LEU A 50 2.28 5.66 -4.79
N ASN A 51 1.67 6.75 -5.22
CA ASN A 51 1.36 7.01 -6.62
C ASN A 51 2.51 7.78 -7.28
N PHE A 52 3.15 7.20 -8.29
CA PHE A 52 4.25 7.84 -9.03
C PHE A 52 3.76 8.65 -10.24
N ASN A 53 2.46 8.65 -10.55
CA ASN A 53 1.89 9.49 -11.60
C ASN A 53 1.64 10.93 -11.11
N VAL A 54 2.67 11.55 -10.51
CA VAL A 54 2.68 12.92 -9.97
C VAL A 54 4.05 13.54 -10.19
N LYS A 55 4.12 14.87 -10.23
CA LYS A 55 5.39 15.59 -10.43
C LYS A 55 6.33 15.49 -9.23
N LEU A 56 5.80 15.52 -8.02
CA LEU A 56 6.55 15.40 -6.77
C LEU A 56 5.98 14.25 -5.95
N LEU A 57 6.83 13.34 -5.49
CA LEU A 57 6.38 12.13 -4.79
C LEU A 57 5.52 12.46 -3.57
N LYS A 58 5.82 13.53 -2.82
CA LYS A 58 5.06 13.96 -1.65
C LYS A 58 3.56 14.17 -1.92
N ASP A 59 3.18 14.49 -3.16
CA ASP A 59 1.79 14.70 -3.57
C ASP A 59 1.06 13.37 -3.89
N GLY A 60 1.81 12.29 -4.04
CA GLY A 60 1.33 10.94 -4.35
C GLY A 60 1.35 9.98 -3.15
N ILE A 61 1.70 10.43 -1.94
CA ILE A 61 1.77 9.57 -0.74
C ILE A 61 0.43 9.58 0.00
N ARG A 62 -0.12 8.40 0.27
CA ARG A 62 -1.15 8.20 1.30
C ARG A 62 -0.61 7.30 2.40
N ARG A 63 -0.75 7.75 3.65
CA ARG A 63 -0.31 7.01 4.84
C ARG A 63 -1.52 6.49 5.61
N PHE A 64 -1.48 5.22 5.96
CA PHE A 64 -2.49 4.54 6.76
C PHE A 64 -1.91 4.14 8.11
N ILE A 65 -2.71 4.28 9.17
CA ILE A 65 -2.37 3.88 10.54
C ILE A 65 -3.50 2.98 11.05
N MET A 66 -3.14 1.81 11.58
CA MET A 66 -4.06 0.79 12.12
C MET A 66 -3.69 0.39 13.54
#